data_AF-A0A4V1PPJ6-F1
#
_entry.id   AF-A0A4V1PPJ6-F1
#
_cell.length_a   1.000
_cell.length_b   1.000
_cell.length_c   1.000
_cell.angle_alpha   90.00
_cell.angle_beta   90.00
_cell.angle_gamma   90.00
#
_symmetry.space_group_name_H-M   'P 1'
#
loop_
_entity.id
_entity.type
_entity.pdbx_description
1 polymer ?
#
loop_
_entity_poly.entity_id
_entity_poly.type
_entity_poly.pdbx_seq_one_letter_code
_entity_poly.pdbx_strand_id
1 'polypeptide(L)'
;MASLGDLKKIVDKLNGEVVTTVVYHAEDDELSYEVSSFRHRLANTCEQGCLVLGKSLIDREELRDDWDEEIKPNYIYCETADGTITPLGDTYTQVHSELEYGAVSQLTNTQWFEGENYWATIFGELNFSDIKELKIK
;
A
#
# COMPACT_ATOMS: atom_id res chain seq x y z
N MET A 1 18.78 -12.58 5.68
CA MET A 1 18.51 -11.64 4.59
C MET A 1 17.98 -12.42 3.41
N ALA A 2 16.84 -12.01 2.87
CA ALA A 2 16.25 -12.62 1.68
C ALA A 2 17.11 -12.34 0.43
N SER A 3 17.14 -13.29 -0.51
CA SER A 3 17.78 -13.04 -1.81
C SER A 3 16.87 -12.18 -2.70
N LEU A 4 17.44 -11.53 -3.72
CA LEU A 4 16.65 -10.76 -4.71
C LEU A 4 15.55 -11.62 -5.36
N GLY A 5 15.83 -12.91 -5.60
CA GLY A 5 14.85 -13.86 -6.14
C GLY A 5 13.70 -14.14 -5.18
N ASP A 6 13.95 -14.13 -3.87
CA ASP A 6 12.92 -14.31 -2.85
C ASP A 6 12.07 -13.04 -2.70
N LEU A 7 12.69 -11.87 -2.71
CA LEU A 7 11.96 -10.59 -2.69
C LEU A 7 11.05 -10.43 -3.90
N LYS A 8 11.50 -10.84 -5.09
CA LYS A 8 10.66 -10.83 -6.29
C LYS A 8 9.43 -11.74 -6.12
N LYS A 9 9.59 -12.93 -5.55
CA LYS A 9 8.45 -13.82 -5.26
C LYS A 9 7.48 -13.22 -4.25
N ILE A 10 7.97 -12.46 -3.26
CA ILE A 10 7.11 -11.74 -2.30
C ILE A 10 6.29 -10.68 -3.04
N VAL A 11 6.93 -9.87 -3.88
CA VAL A 11 6.24 -8.84 -4.69
C VAL A 11 5.22 -9.47 -5.64
N ASP A 12 5.59 -10.53 -6.36
CA ASP A 12 4.70 -11.24 -7.28
C ASP A 12 3.49 -11.85 -6.54
N LYS A 13 3.73 -12.40 -5.34
CA LYS A 13 2.66 -12.92 -4.48
C LYS A 13 1.71 -11.81 -4.04
N LEU A 14 2.23 -10.73 -3.45
CA LEU A 14 1.43 -9.60 -2.96
C LEU A 14 0.62 -8.96 -4.08
N ASN A 15 1.21 -8.72 -5.24
CA ASN A 15 0.52 -8.16 -6.41
C ASN A 15 -0.67 -9.01 -6.88
N GLY A 16 -0.65 -10.33 -6.63
CA GLY A 16 -1.72 -11.25 -6.96
C GLY A 16 -2.75 -11.45 -5.85
N GLU A 17 -2.55 -10.88 -4.65
CA GLU A 17 -3.50 -11.03 -3.56
C GLU A 17 -4.77 -10.23 -3.82
N VAL A 18 -5.89 -10.81 -3.43
CA VAL A 18 -7.19 -10.15 -3.47
C VAL A 18 -7.24 -9.16 -2.31
N VAL A 19 -7.66 -7.94 -2.60
CA VAL A 19 -7.88 -6.89 -1.62
C VAL A 19 -9.24 -6.26 -1.82
N THR A 20 -9.81 -5.76 -0.74
CA THR A 20 -11.00 -4.93 -0.75
C THR A 20 -10.56 -3.49 -0.47
N THR A 21 -10.79 -2.61 -1.43
CA THR A 21 -10.60 -1.17 -1.27
C THR A 21 -11.92 -0.56 -0.88
N VAL A 22 -11.93 0.21 0.20
CA VAL A 22 -13.10 0.96 0.67
C VAL A 22 -12.79 2.44 0.49
N VAL A 23 -13.74 3.17 -0.09
CA VAL A 23 -13.64 4.63 -0.25
C VAL A 23 -14.92 5.26 0.28
N TYR A 24 -14.76 6.15 1.24
CA TYR A 24 -15.82 7.03 1.73
C TYR A 24 -15.68 8.39 1.05
N HIS A 25 -16.77 8.84 0.42
CA HIS A 25 -16.89 10.10 -0.31
C HIS A 25 -17.59 11.11 0.58
N ALA A 26 -16.85 12.08 1.12
CA ALA A 26 -17.38 13.06 2.06
C ALA A 26 -18.38 14.03 1.41
N GLU A 27 -18.24 14.28 0.10
CA GLU A 27 -19.13 15.17 -0.66
C GLU A 27 -20.58 14.68 -0.67
N ASP A 28 -20.76 13.36 -0.82
CA ASP A 28 -22.08 12.72 -0.98
C ASP A 28 -22.49 11.86 0.24
N ASP A 29 -21.65 11.75 1.27
CA ASP A 29 -21.84 10.86 2.44
C ASP A 29 -22.07 9.39 2.01
N GLU A 30 -21.34 8.95 0.99
CA GLU A 30 -21.47 7.62 0.40
C GLU A 30 -20.22 6.76 0.63
N LEU A 31 -20.45 5.46 0.86
CA LEU A 31 -19.40 4.45 0.95
C LEU A 31 -19.45 3.55 -0.28
N SER A 32 -18.32 3.46 -0.97
CA SER A 32 -18.09 2.58 -2.10
C SER A 32 -16.98 1.58 -1.77
N TYR A 33 -17.00 0.43 -2.45
CA TYR A 33 -15.94 -0.56 -2.32
C TYR A 33 -15.69 -1.30 -3.62
N GLU A 34 -14.46 -1.80 -3.76
CA GLU A 34 -14.02 -2.58 -4.91
C GLU A 34 -13.19 -3.77 -4.42
N VAL A 35 -13.48 -4.95 -4.94
CA VAL A 35 -12.64 -6.15 -4.75
C VAL A 35 -11.79 -6.32 -6.01
N SER A 36 -10.48 -6.27 -5.86
CA SER A 36 -9.54 -6.44 -6.97
C SER A 36 -8.21 -7.00 -6.51
N SER A 37 -7.28 -7.22 -7.44
CA SER A 37 -5.91 -7.58 -7.07
C SER A 37 -5.19 -6.39 -6.44
N PHE A 38 -4.26 -6.62 -5.50
CA PHE A 38 -3.47 -5.55 -4.89
C PHE A 38 -2.72 -4.69 -5.93
N ARG A 39 -2.22 -5.31 -7.01
CA ARG A 39 -1.62 -4.57 -8.13
C ARG A 39 -2.59 -3.59 -8.79
N HIS A 40 -3.85 -3.98 -8.93
CA HIS A 40 -4.89 -3.13 -9.50
C HIS A 40 -5.22 -1.97 -8.57
N ARG A 41 -5.39 -2.25 -7.27
CA ARG A 41 -5.54 -1.22 -6.23
C ARG A 41 -4.44 -0.19 -6.32
N LEU A 42 -3.18 -0.62 -6.25
CA LEU A 42 -2.03 0.27 -6.34
C LEU A 42 -2.08 1.16 -7.59
N ALA A 43 -2.47 0.65 -8.75
CA ALA A 43 -2.45 1.43 -10.00
C ALA A 43 -3.60 2.45 -10.16
N ASN A 44 -4.73 2.29 -9.46
CA ASN A 44 -5.97 2.99 -9.80
C ASN A 44 -6.52 3.94 -8.72
N THR A 45 -5.90 3.99 -7.54
CA THR A 45 -6.33 4.87 -6.44
C THR A 45 -5.58 6.18 -6.37
N CYS A 46 -6.03 7.12 -5.53
CA CYS A 46 -5.40 8.43 -5.31
C CYS A 46 -3.89 8.39 -5.02
N GLU A 47 -3.38 7.30 -4.42
CA GLU A 47 -1.95 7.10 -4.12
C GLU A 47 -1.13 6.50 -5.27
N GLN A 48 -1.76 6.19 -6.43
CA GLN A 48 -1.21 5.48 -7.61
C GLN A 48 0.24 5.01 -7.45
N GLY A 49 0.49 3.76 -7.08
CA GLY A 49 1.82 3.30 -6.72
C GLY A 49 2.22 1.95 -7.31
N CYS A 50 3.40 1.49 -6.89
CA CYS A 50 3.89 0.15 -7.18
C CYS A 50 4.86 -0.34 -6.09
N LEU A 51 5.00 -1.67 -6.00
CA LEU A 51 6.04 -2.29 -5.19
C LEU A 51 7.35 -2.35 -5.99
N VAL A 52 8.42 -1.84 -5.39
CA VAL A 52 9.75 -1.81 -6.00
C VAL A 52 10.80 -2.43 -5.09
N LEU A 53 11.83 -3.02 -5.70
CA LEU A 53 12.95 -3.59 -4.97
C LEU A 53 13.98 -2.49 -4.69
N GLY A 54 14.57 -2.49 -3.49
CA GLY A 54 15.59 -1.52 -3.11
C GLY A 54 16.78 -1.50 -4.07
N LYS A 55 17.17 -2.67 -4.61
CA LYS A 55 18.20 -2.74 -5.66
C LYS A 55 17.83 -1.90 -6.88
N SER A 56 16.57 -1.94 -7.33
CA SER A 56 16.10 -1.17 -8.47
C SER A 56 16.04 0.33 -8.18
N LEU A 57 15.90 0.74 -6.91
CA LEU A 57 15.96 2.14 -6.51
C LEU A 57 17.39 2.66 -6.46
N ILE A 58 18.34 1.87 -5.95
CA ILE A 58 19.77 2.22 -5.91
C ILE A 58 20.34 2.43 -7.32
N ASP A 59 19.84 1.67 -8.30
CA ASP A 59 20.23 1.77 -9.70
C ASP A 59 19.67 3.04 -10.39
N ARG A 60 18.76 3.79 -9.75
CA ARG A 60 18.26 5.10 -10.22
C ARG A 60 19.17 6.19 -9.66
N GLU A 61 20.00 6.79 -10.51
CA GLU A 61 20.97 7.84 -10.11
C GLU A 61 20.29 9.08 -9.49
N GLU A 62 19.01 9.29 -9.77
CA GLU A 62 18.23 10.50 -9.48
C GLU A 62 17.77 10.62 -8.01
N LEU A 63 17.88 9.54 -7.22
CA LEU A 63 17.31 9.46 -5.86
C LEU A 63 18.34 9.62 -4.73
N ARG A 64 19.62 9.88 -5.05
CA ARG A 64 20.72 9.84 -4.05
C ARG A 64 20.81 11.03 -3.11
N ASP A 65 20.31 12.20 -3.50
CA ASP A 65 20.52 13.44 -2.75
C ASP A 65 19.34 13.84 -1.84
N ASP A 66 18.14 13.27 -2.04
CA ASP A 66 16.89 13.70 -1.39
C ASP A 66 16.37 12.75 -0.30
N TRP A 67 17.07 11.66 -0.01
CA TRP A 67 16.63 10.68 0.99
C TRP A 67 17.46 10.77 2.28
N ASP A 68 16.79 11.04 3.39
CA ASP A 68 17.40 11.03 4.73
C ASP A 68 17.78 9.60 5.21
N GLU A 69 17.24 8.54 4.58
CA GLU A 69 17.50 7.14 4.95
C GLU A 69 18.19 6.33 3.84
N GLU A 70 19.16 5.51 4.23
CA GLU A 70 19.90 4.62 3.31
C GLU A 70 18.99 3.53 2.70
N ILE A 71 18.90 3.50 1.36
CA ILE A 71 18.19 2.45 0.64
C ILE A 71 18.92 1.11 0.79
N LYS A 72 18.20 0.10 1.29
CA LYS A 72 18.71 -1.27 1.46
C LYS A 72 18.43 -2.09 0.20
N PRO A 73 19.44 -2.70 -0.45
CA PRO A 73 19.25 -3.42 -1.70
C PRO A 73 18.34 -4.66 -1.56
N ASN A 74 18.29 -5.24 -0.36
CA ASN A 74 17.52 -6.45 -0.04
C ASN A 74 16.19 -6.13 0.66
N TYR A 75 15.57 -4.98 0.36
CA TYR A 75 14.27 -4.58 0.88
C TYR A 75 13.25 -4.37 -0.25
N ILE A 76 11.98 -4.39 0.10
CA ILE A 76 10.84 -3.99 -0.72
C ILE A 76 10.36 -2.64 -0.22
N TYR A 77 9.96 -1.78 -1.16
CA TYR A 77 9.47 -0.43 -0.93
C TYR A 77 8.14 -0.25 -1.66
N CYS A 78 7.30 0.66 -1.17
CA CYS A 78 6.16 1.21 -1.90
C CYS A 78 6.58 2.54 -2.52
N GLU A 79 6.42 2.69 -3.82
CA GLU A 79 6.61 3.94 -4.55
C GLU A 79 5.25 4.47 -5.01
N THR A 80 4.87 5.66 -4.58
CA THR A 80 3.64 6.36 -5.00
C THR A 80 3.91 7.31 -6.17
N ALA A 81 2.86 7.76 -6.86
CA ALA A 81 2.98 8.56 -8.08
C ALA A 81 3.60 9.94 -7.88
N ASP A 82 3.55 10.47 -6.66
CA ASP A 82 4.24 11.70 -6.25
C ASP A 82 5.74 11.50 -6.00
N GLY A 83 6.24 10.27 -6.13
CA GLY A 83 7.63 9.92 -5.87
C GLY A 83 7.95 9.67 -4.40
N THR A 84 6.94 9.60 -3.51
CA THR A 84 7.17 9.18 -2.12
C THR A 84 7.53 7.69 -2.08
N ILE A 85 8.56 7.36 -1.32
CA ILE A 85 9.07 6.00 -1.23
C ILE A 85 9.11 5.56 0.22
N THR A 86 8.33 4.52 0.54
CA THR A 86 8.17 4.03 1.92
C THR A 86 8.81 2.64 2.06
N PRO A 87 9.73 2.43 3.01
CA PRO A 87 10.31 1.10 3.27
C PRO A 87 9.25 0.15 3.86
N LEU A 88 9.15 -1.07 3.33
CA LEU A 88 8.16 -2.06 3.79
C LEU A 88 8.78 -3.27 4.52
N GLY A 89 9.97 -3.73 4.11
CA GLY A 89 10.64 -4.88 4.74
C GLY A 89 11.33 -5.83 3.77
N ASP A 90 11.88 -6.92 4.30
CA ASP A 90 12.55 -7.98 3.53
C ASP A 90 11.88 -9.36 3.67
N THR A 91 10.77 -9.44 4.40
CA THR A 91 9.96 -10.65 4.55
C THR A 91 8.50 -10.38 4.17
N TYR A 92 7.81 -11.42 3.71
CA TYR A 92 6.39 -11.32 3.36
C TYR A 92 5.54 -10.75 4.50
N THR A 93 5.74 -11.24 5.73
CA THR A 93 4.95 -10.81 6.89
C THR A 93 5.16 -9.34 7.23
N GLN A 94 6.40 -8.83 7.18
CA GLN A 94 6.67 -7.41 7.41
C GLN A 94 6.03 -6.56 6.32
N VAL A 95 6.27 -6.89 5.05
CA VAL A 95 5.75 -6.12 3.92
C VAL A 95 4.23 -6.09 3.93
N HIS A 96 3.58 -7.23 4.14
CA HIS A 96 2.12 -7.31 4.26
C HIS A 96 1.60 -6.45 5.43
N SER A 97 2.24 -6.53 6.60
CA SER A 97 1.87 -5.73 7.77
C SER A 97 2.00 -4.23 7.52
N GLU A 98 3.11 -3.78 6.92
CA GLU A 98 3.31 -2.36 6.60
C GLU A 98 2.32 -1.86 5.53
N LEU A 99 1.89 -2.72 4.61
CA LEU A 99 0.87 -2.36 3.63
C LEU A 99 -0.52 -2.27 4.27
N GLU A 100 -0.90 -3.26 5.07
CA GLU A 100 -2.21 -3.31 5.72
C GLU A 100 -2.39 -2.20 6.78
N TYR A 101 -1.32 -1.91 7.52
CA TYR A 101 -1.31 -1.03 8.68
C TYR A 101 -0.43 0.22 8.50
N GLY A 102 -0.09 0.59 7.28
CA GLY A 102 0.80 1.74 7.05
C GLY A 102 0.67 2.33 5.65
N ALA A 103 1.59 1.96 4.76
CA ALA A 103 1.93 2.69 3.53
C ALA A 103 0.80 2.84 2.49
N VAL A 104 -0.25 2.02 2.55
CA VAL A 104 -1.37 2.02 1.56
C VAL A 104 -2.76 1.99 2.21
N SER A 105 -2.83 2.23 3.51
CA SER A 105 -4.09 2.23 4.26
C SER A 105 -4.11 3.34 5.30
N GLN A 106 -5.06 4.26 5.19
CA GLN A 106 -5.32 5.27 6.24
C GLN A 106 -5.96 4.65 7.50
N LEU A 107 -6.31 3.35 7.50
CA LEU A 107 -6.94 2.68 8.65
C LEU A 107 -6.11 2.76 9.95
N THR A 108 -4.81 2.95 9.87
CA THR A 108 -3.91 2.97 11.05
C THR A 108 -3.20 4.28 11.25
N ASN A 109 -3.08 5.10 10.20
CA ASN A 109 -2.57 6.46 10.28
C ASN A 109 -3.70 7.44 10.03
N THR A 110 -4.09 8.13 11.12
CA THR A 110 -4.97 9.32 11.21
C THR A 110 -6.47 9.04 11.29
N GLN A 111 -7.06 9.24 12.48
CA GLN A 111 -7.89 10.42 12.76
C GLN A 111 -8.90 10.68 11.64
N TRP A 112 -10.15 10.24 11.86
CA TRP A 112 -11.28 10.66 11.03
C TRP A 112 -11.33 12.19 11.00
N PHE A 113 -11.06 12.79 9.84
CA PHE A 113 -11.22 14.22 9.63
C PHE A 113 -12.58 14.49 8.98
N GLU A 114 -13.43 15.22 9.70
CA GLU A 114 -14.76 15.59 9.23
C GLU A 114 -14.65 16.42 7.93
N GLY A 115 -15.24 15.92 6.84
CA GLY A 115 -15.22 16.58 5.53
C GLY A 115 -14.14 16.10 4.55
N GLU A 116 -13.35 15.08 4.88
CA GLU A 116 -12.34 14.52 3.97
C GLU A 116 -12.73 13.13 3.44
N ASN A 117 -12.36 12.87 2.18
CA ASN A 117 -12.48 11.52 1.61
C ASN A 117 -11.53 10.58 2.34
N TYR A 118 -12.01 9.37 2.62
CA TYR A 118 -11.28 8.37 3.37
C TYR A 118 -11.11 7.09 2.56
N TRP A 119 -9.94 6.45 2.64
CA TRP A 119 -9.69 5.19 1.95
C TRP A 119 -8.99 4.14 2.82
N ALA A 120 -9.39 2.89 2.61
CA ALA A 120 -8.82 1.74 3.29
C ALA A 120 -8.49 0.63 2.30
N THR A 121 -7.38 -0.06 2.52
CA THR A 121 -7.04 -1.29 1.80
C THR A 121 -7.05 -2.45 2.80
N ILE A 122 -7.90 -3.44 2.55
CA ILE A 122 -8.03 -4.62 3.40
C ILE A 122 -7.62 -5.83 2.58
N PHE A 123 -6.67 -6.62 3.09
CA PHE A 123 -6.30 -7.86 2.44
C PHE A 123 -7.41 -8.90 2.61
N GLY A 124 -7.83 -9.49 1.48
CA GLY A 124 -8.98 -10.38 1.39
C GLY A 124 -10.20 -9.76 0.72
N GLU A 125 -11.18 -10.61 0.45
CA GLU A 125 -12.49 -10.25 -0.09
C GLU A 125 -13.46 -10.03 1.07
N LEU A 126 -13.96 -8.80 1.21
CA LEU A 126 -15.03 -8.43 2.12
C LEU A 126 -16.26 -8.02 1.33
N ASN A 127 -17.44 -8.37 1.85
CA ASN A 127 -18.69 -7.91 1.30
C ASN A 127 -19.12 -6.59 1.94
N PHE A 128 -20.06 -5.89 1.30
CA PHE A 128 -20.60 -4.62 1.80
C PHE A 128 -21.17 -4.70 3.22
N SER A 129 -21.76 -5.85 3.60
CA SER A 129 -22.24 -6.09 4.97
C SER A 129 -21.11 -6.02 6.00
N ASP A 130 -19.96 -6.63 5.68
CA ASP A 130 -18.79 -6.70 6.55
C ASP A 130 -18.18 -5.29 6.69
N ILE A 131 -18.20 -4.52 5.61
CA ILE A 131 -17.68 -3.15 5.59
C ILE A 131 -18.54 -2.19 6.42
N LYS A 132 -19.86 -2.32 6.41
CA LYS A 132 -20.74 -1.48 7.26
C LYS A 132 -20.52 -1.70 8.76
N GLU A 133 -20.04 -2.88 9.14
CA GLU A 133 -19.71 -3.20 10.53
C GLU A 133 -18.33 -2.70 10.94
N LEU A 134 -17.45 -2.37 9.98
CA LEU A 134 -16.25 -1.58 10.22
C LEU A 134 -16.67 -0.17 10.60
N LYS A 135 -17.07 0.00 11.86
CA LYS A 135 -17.20 1.33 12.45
C LYS A 135 -15.84 2.00 12.35
N ILE A 136 -15.71 2.92 11.39
CA ILE A 136 -14.65 3.92 11.38
C ILE A 136 -14.77 4.61 12.75
N LYS A 137 -13.83 4.32 13.64
CA LYS A 137 -13.81 4.77 15.04
C LYS A 137 -12.94 5.99 15.19
#